data_AF-A0A1G3TZL7-F1
#
_entry.id   AF-A0A1G3TZL7-F1
#
_cell.length_a   1.000
_cell.length_b   1.000
_cell.length_c   1.000
_cell.angle_alpha   90.00
_cell.angle_beta   90.00
_cell.angle_gamma   90.00
#
_symmetry.space_group_name_H-M   'P 1'
#
loop_
_entity.id
_entity.type
_entity.pdbx_description
1 polymer ?
#
loop_
_entity_poly.entity_id
_entity_poly.type
_entity_poly.pdbx_seq_one_letter_code
_entity_poly.pdbx_strand_id
1 'polypeptide(L)'
;TKAPPYKNKRKSPPKSTASDVSPKNEVKEMFMQWFEKNKNVGSIMSKADVVQNILTKINAKQEDAMASAINDLKTEGLIEIQEDGVTLVLTQKGFDSF
;
A
#
# COMPACT_ATOMS: atom_id res chain seq x y z
N THR A 1 -19.64 37.92 7.10
CA THR A 1 -19.35 36.58 6.54
C THR A 1 -18.24 35.92 7.35
N LYS A 2 -18.52 34.86 8.12
CA LYS A 2 -17.50 34.04 8.79
C LYS A 2 -17.88 32.57 8.61
N ALA A 3 -16.99 31.81 7.96
CA ALA A 3 -17.15 30.39 7.65
C ALA A 3 -17.04 29.52 8.92
N PRO A 4 -17.62 28.30 8.95
CA PRO A 4 -17.57 27.42 10.11
C PRO A 4 -16.27 26.59 10.17
N PRO A 5 -15.85 26.12 11.36
CA PRO A 5 -14.65 25.30 11.50
C PRO A 5 -14.93 23.85 11.10
N TYR A 6 -14.23 23.37 10.06
CA TYR A 6 -14.24 21.95 9.68
C TYR A 6 -13.51 21.11 10.74
N LYS A 7 -14.26 20.34 11.53
CA LYS A 7 -13.72 19.30 12.40
C LYS A 7 -13.50 18.03 11.58
N ASN A 8 -12.30 17.86 11.03
CA ASN A 8 -11.89 16.57 10.44
C ASN A 8 -11.63 15.58 11.58
N LYS A 9 -12.65 14.80 11.95
CA LYS A 9 -12.47 13.56 12.73
C LYS A 9 -11.70 12.59 11.84
N ARG A 10 -10.38 12.55 11.98
CA ARG A 10 -9.55 11.47 11.44
C ARG A 10 -10.02 10.17 12.09
N LYS A 11 -10.77 9.37 11.34
CA LYS A 11 -11.04 7.98 11.70
C LYS A 11 -9.71 7.25 11.55
N SER A 12 -9.12 6.84 12.66
CA SER A 12 -7.99 5.92 12.68
C SER A 12 -8.37 4.65 11.90
N PRO A 13 -7.48 4.10 11.06
CA PRO A 13 -7.72 2.85 10.35
C PRO A 13 -8.09 1.74 11.34
N PRO A 14 -9.01 0.83 10.99
CA PRO A 14 -9.41 -0.25 11.87
C PRO A 14 -8.22 -1.16 12.11
N LYS A 15 -7.83 -1.24 13.39
CA LYS A 15 -6.83 -2.17 13.93
C LYS A 15 -7.33 -3.59 13.66
N SER A 16 -6.86 -4.21 12.57
CA SER A 16 -7.21 -5.59 12.26
C SER A 16 -6.56 -6.50 13.31
N THR A 17 -7.38 -7.40 13.83
CA THR A 17 -7.07 -8.31 14.92
C THR A 17 -5.99 -9.31 14.49
N ALA A 18 -4.92 -9.36 15.26
CA ALA A 18 -3.86 -10.35 15.17
C ALA A 18 -4.41 -11.77 15.38
N SER A 19 -4.49 -12.58 14.31
CA SER A 19 -4.37 -14.06 14.32
C SER A 19 -4.93 -14.71 13.04
N ASP A 20 -4.45 -14.34 11.85
CA ASP A 20 -4.37 -15.15 10.60
C ASP A 20 -3.98 -14.23 9.43
N VAL A 21 -2.81 -13.58 9.52
CA VAL A 21 -2.36 -12.72 8.42
C VAL A 21 -1.78 -13.64 7.35
N SER A 22 -2.57 -13.96 6.32
CA SER A 22 -2.08 -14.75 5.19
C SER A 22 -0.79 -14.11 4.61
N PRO A 23 0.17 -14.88 4.07
CA PRO A 23 1.39 -14.32 3.48
C PRO A 23 1.13 -13.18 2.49
N LYS A 24 0.00 -13.26 1.77
CA LYS A 24 -0.49 -12.20 0.89
C LYS A 24 -0.77 -10.89 1.63
N ASN A 25 -1.49 -10.94 2.75
CA ASN A 25 -1.83 -9.75 3.53
C ASN A 25 -0.58 -9.10 4.14
N GLU A 26 0.38 -9.89 4.59
CA GLU A 26 1.67 -9.37 5.07
C GLU A 26 2.39 -8.61 3.95
N VAL A 27 2.44 -9.16 2.74
CA VAL A 27 3.03 -8.48 1.58
C VAL A 27 2.27 -7.20 1.23
N LYS A 28 0.93 -7.21 1.24
CA LYS A 28 0.13 -5.99 1.04
C LYS A 28 0.50 -4.90 2.05
N GLU A 29 0.62 -5.27 3.33
CA GLU A 29 1.03 -4.35 4.38
C GLU A 29 2.44 -3.80 4.14
N MET A 30 3.39 -4.60 3.68
CA MET A 30 4.75 -4.12 3.38
C MET A 30 4.75 -3.06 2.27
N PHE A 31 3.98 -3.24 1.21
CA PHE A 31 3.82 -2.23 0.15
C PHE A 31 3.20 -0.95 0.70
N MET A 32 2.09 -1.06 1.43
CA MET A 32 1.38 0.08 1.99
C MET A 32 2.21 0.83 3.04
N GLN A 33 2.97 0.13 3.90
CA GLN A 33 3.88 0.75 4.87
C GLN A 33 5.02 1.52 4.19
N TRP A 34 5.52 1.06 3.05
CA TRP A 34 6.51 1.82 2.30
C TRP A 34 5.90 3.13 1.77
N PHE A 35 4.69 3.08 1.21
CA PHE A 35 3.99 4.28 0.77
C PHE A 35 3.64 5.23 1.94
N GLU A 36 3.28 4.68 3.10
CA GLU A 36 3.04 5.45 4.32
C GLU A 36 4.30 6.16 4.82
N LYS A 37 5.51 5.63 4.55
CA LYS A 37 6.76 6.34 4.87
C LYS A 37 7.07 7.44 3.86
N ASN A 38 6.65 7.27 2.62
CA ASN A 38 6.90 8.19 1.50
C ASN A 38 5.69 9.10 1.20
N LYS A 39 4.96 9.53 2.25
CA LYS A 39 3.62 10.17 2.28
C LYS A 39 3.33 11.22 1.20
N ASN A 40 3.10 10.80 -0.04
CA ASN A 40 2.58 11.65 -1.11
C ASN A 40 1.70 10.84 -2.04
N VAL A 41 0.58 11.44 -2.46
CA VAL A 41 -0.24 10.92 -3.56
C VAL A 41 0.60 10.93 -4.82
N GLY A 42 0.54 9.86 -5.61
CA GLY A 42 1.39 9.70 -6.79
C GLY A 42 2.84 9.28 -6.48
N SER A 43 3.17 8.96 -5.22
CA SER A 43 4.46 8.35 -4.90
C SER A 43 4.68 7.09 -5.73
N ILE A 44 5.91 6.96 -6.25
CA ILE A 44 6.30 5.91 -7.18
C ILE A 44 7.22 4.94 -6.45
N MET A 45 6.87 3.66 -6.44
CA MET A 45 7.76 2.58 -6.07
C MET A 45 8.28 1.92 -7.34
N SER A 46 9.56 2.15 -7.65
CA SER A 46 10.21 1.57 -8.83
C SER A 46 10.55 0.09 -8.63
N LYS A 47 10.92 -0.61 -9.71
CA LYS A 47 11.48 -1.97 -9.62
C LYS A 47 12.62 -2.08 -8.61
N ALA A 48 13.52 -1.09 -8.58
CA ALA A 48 14.63 -1.08 -7.64
C ALA A 48 14.14 -0.96 -6.18
N ASP A 49 13.12 -0.14 -5.94
CA ASP A 49 12.52 0.01 -4.62
C ASP A 49 11.84 -1.28 -4.17
N VAL A 50 11.11 -1.96 -5.06
CA VAL A 50 10.49 -3.27 -4.76
C VAL A 50 11.56 -4.28 -4.35
N VAL A 51 12.65 -4.38 -5.12
CA VAL A 51 13.75 -5.30 -4.81
C VAL A 51 14.37 -4.96 -3.46
N GLN A 52 14.75 -3.70 -3.24
CA GLN A 52 15.49 -3.29 -2.05
C GLN A 52 14.65 -3.25 -0.78
N ASN A 53 13.37 -2.90 -0.87
CA ASN A 53 12.53 -2.65 0.29
C ASN A 53 11.57 -3.80 0.62
N ILE A 54 11.21 -4.62 -0.37
CA ILE A 54 10.24 -5.71 -0.23
C ILE A 54 10.95 -7.06 -0.37
N LEU A 55 11.57 -7.35 -1.53
CA LEU A 55 12.14 -8.69 -1.80
C LEU A 55 13.24 -9.10 -0.81
N THR A 56 14.03 -8.15 -0.30
CA THR A 56 15.06 -8.42 0.71
C THR A 56 14.50 -8.82 2.08
N LYS A 57 13.19 -8.67 2.31
CA LYS A 57 12.54 -8.83 3.62
C LYS A 57 11.45 -9.91 3.65
N ILE A 58 11.16 -10.53 2.51
CA ILE A 58 10.14 -11.58 2.41
C ILE A 58 10.75 -12.98 2.36
N ASN A 59 9.96 -13.99 2.73
CA ASN A 59 10.30 -15.41 2.58
C ASN A 59 9.62 -16.02 1.34
N ALA A 60 9.96 -17.27 1.00
CA ALA A 60 9.44 -17.94 -0.19
C ALA A 60 7.90 -17.96 -0.29
N LYS A 61 7.18 -18.13 0.82
CA LYS A 61 5.70 -18.14 0.80
C LYS A 61 5.11 -16.77 0.48
N GLN A 62 5.78 -15.72 0.94
CA GLN A 62 5.40 -14.34 0.67
C GLN A 62 5.77 -13.93 -0.76
N GLU A 63 6.90 -14.41 -1.28
CA GLU A 63 7.30 -14.24 -2.67
C GLU A 63 6.25 -14.84 -3.63
N ASP A 64 5.81 -16.08 -3.36
CA ASP A 64 4.71 -16.73 -4.10
C ASP A 64 3.40 -15.92 -4.03
N ALA A 65 3.15 -15.26 -2.90
CA ALA A 65 1.94 -14.47 -2.68
C ALA A 65 2.02 -13.03 -3.23
N MET A 66 3.20 -12.58 -3.67
CA MET A 66 3.44 -11.18 -4.01
C MET A 66 2.63 -10.71 -5.20
N ALA A 67 2.57 -11.51 -6.27
CA ALA A 67 1.80 -11.18 -7.46
C ALA A 67 0.30 -11.00 -7.12
N SER A 68 -0.24 -11.88 -6.27
CA SER A 68 -1.63 -11.77 -5.82
C SER A 68 -1.85 -10.56 -4.92
N ALA A 69 -0.90 -10.23 -4.04
CA ALA A 69 -0.98 -9.05 -3.18
C ALA A 69 -1.03 -7.75 -4.00
N ILE A 70 -0.15 -7.62 -4.99
CA ILE A 70 -0.12 -6.46 -5.90
C ILE A 70 -1.43 -6.36 -6.69
N ASN A 71 -1.93 -7.48 -7.21
CA ASN A 71 -3.19 -7.50 -7.95
C ASN A 71 -4.40 -7.12 -7.09
N ASP A 72 -4.44 -7.54 -5.83
CA ASP A 72 -5.49 -7.14 -4.89
C ASP A 72 -5.44 -5.63 -4.61
N LEU A 73 -4.25 -5.07 -4.34
CA LEU A 73 -4.07 -3.62 -4.14
C LEU A 73 -4.52 -2.82 -5.37
N LYS A 74 -4.20 -3.31 -6.57
CA LYS A 74 -4.66 -2.71 -7.84
C LYS A 74 -6.18 -2.79 -7.98
N THR A 75 -6.76 -3.96 -7.74
CA THR A 75 -8.22 -4.20 -7.86
C THR A 75 -9.00 -3.37 -6.85
N GLU A 76 -8.45 -3.20 -5.65
CA GLU A 76 -9.00 -2.31 -4.61
C GLU A 76 -8.81 -0.82 -4.97
N GLY A 77 -8.03 -0.49 -6.00
CA GLY A 77 -7.75 0.87 -6.45
C GLY A 77 -6.81 1.64 -5.53
N LEU A 78 -6.04 0.95 -4.68
CA LEU A 78 -5.08 1.55 -3.76
C LEU A 78 -3.78 1.93 -4.47
N ILE A 79 -3.43 1.16 -5.51
CA ILE A 79 -2.27 1.42 -6.38
C ILE A 79 -2.65 1.32 -7.85
N GLU A 80 -1.84 1.95 -8.69
CA GLU A 80 -1.81 1.74 -10.14
C GLU A 80 -0.49 1.07 -10.52
N ILE A 81 -0.53 0.27 -11.60
CA ILE A 81 0.67 -0.33 -12.19
C ILE A 81 0.90 0.39 -13.52
N GLN A 82 2.09 0.96 -13.70
CA GLN A 82 2.48 1.62 -14.95
C GLN A 82 2.59 0.64 -16.11
N GLU A 83 2.68 1.16 -17.33
CA GLU A 83 2.80 0.37 -18.57
C GLU A 83 4.02 -0.57 -18.59
N ASP A 84 5.05 -0.26 -17.80
CA ASP A 84 6.24 -1.11 -17.64
C ASP A 84 5.96 -2.41 -16.86
N GLY A 85 4.79 -2.52 -16.24
CA GLY A 85 4.33 -3.69 -15.51
C GLY A 85 4.98 -3.92 -14.15
N VAL A 86 5.87 -3.02 -13.70
CA VAL A 86 6.66 -3.21 -12.47
C VAL A 86 6.60 -1.99 -11.55
N THR A 87 6.43 -0.79 -12.12
CA THR A 87 6.36 0.44 -11.34
C THR A 87 4.97 0.60 -10.74
N LEU A 88 4.92 0.76 -9.42
CA LEU A 88 3.69 0.92 -8.65
C LEU A 88 3.52 2.39 -8.25
N VAL A 89 2.31 2.92 -8.42
CA VAL A 89 1.99 4.31 -8.08
C VAL A 89 0.88 4.34 -7.04
N LEU A 90 1.06 5.11 -5.97
CA LEU A 90 0.03 5.29 -4.94
C LEU A 90 -1.11 6.18 -5.47
N THR A 91 -2.34 5.68 -5.44
CA THR A 91 -3.51 6.47 -5.82
C THR A 91 -3.96 7.39 -4.68
N GLN A 92 -4.86 8.34 -4.98
CA GLN A 92 -5.53 9.12 -3.94
C GLN A 92 -6.27 8.21 -2.93
N LYS A 93 -6.96 7.17 -3.42
CA LYS A 93 -7.67 6.22 -2.58
C LYS A 93 -6.74 5.42 -1.67
N GLY A 94 -5.58 5.03 -2.19
CA GLY A 94 -4.52 4.38 -1.40
C GLY A 94 -4.01 5.28 -0.28
N PHE A 95 -3.75 6.55 -0.60
CA PHE A 95 -3.32 7.55 0.37
C PHE A 95 -4.38 7.82 1.46
N ASP A 96 -5.66 7.89 1.08
CA ASP A 96 -6.78 8.09 2.01
C ASP A 96 -7.05 6.89 2.93
N SER A 97 -6.38 5.75 2.68
CA SER A 97 -6.52 4.53 3.48
C SER A 97 -5.55 4.46 4.67
N PHE A 98 -4.67 5.47 4.83
CA PHE A 98 -3.79 5.67 5.99
C PHE A 98 -4.42 6.60 7.04
#